data_AF-A0A6N8UCN2-F1
#
_entry.id   AF-A0A6N8UCN2-F1
#
_cell.length_a   1.000
_cell.length_b   1.000
_cell.length_c   1.000
_cell.angle_alpha   90.00
_cell.angle_beta   90.00
_cell.angle_gamma   90.00
#
_symmetry.space_group_name_H-M   'P 1'
#
loop_
_entity.id
_entity.type
_entity.pdbx_description
1 polymer ?
#
loop_
_entity_poly.entity_id
_entity_poly.type
_entity_poly.pdbx_seq_one_letter_code
_entity_poly.pdbx_strand_id
1 'polypeptide(L)'
;MKTEIDLTQHTFDGIFQHQISDHPATGLVRVINYRGANIREDFNVIEHIGEMHYFNADSKHLPEFTHKVKQNGKDWKVDNSYEVIERNPDGTPKLDEEGEEIKHPAFDYFLPLIFSISAPLETILKSSIDLDDAYKLFD
;
A
#
# COMPACT_ATOMS: atom_id res chain seq x y z
N MET A 1 14.88 -8.75 -4.27
CA MET A 1 16.05 -8.16 -3.59
C MET A 1 15.62 -6.79 -3.09
N LYS A 2 16.20 -6.30 -1.99
CA LYS A 2 15.94 -4.95 -1.50
C LYS A 2 17.29 -4.34 -1.14
N THR A 3 17.70 -3.31 -1.89
CA THR A 3 18.92 -2.55 -1.61
C THR A 3 18.57 -1.39 -0.71
N GLU A 4 18.95 -1.47 0.57
CA GLU A 4 18.70 -0.40 1.55
C GLU A 4 19.39 0.91 1.15
N ILE A 5 18.65 2.01 1.18
CA ILE A 5 19.18 3.37 0.94
C ILE A 5 18.78 4.32 2.08
N ASP A 6 19.59 5.34 2.32
CA ASP A 6 19.30 6.36 3.32
C ASP A 6 18.35 7.43 2.75
N LEU A 7 17.05 7.27 3.02
CA LEU A 7 16.02 8.20 2.55
C LEU A 7 16.10 9.58 3.21
N THR A 8 16.83 9.75 4.31
CA THR A 8 16.91 11.04 5.02
C THR A 8 17.69 12.10 4.23
N GLN A 9 18.43 11.69 3.21
CA GLN A 9 19.18 12.58 2.31
C GLN A 9 18.33 13.14 1.17
N HIS A 10 17.05 12.74 1.08
CA HIS A 10 16.14 13.13 0.02
C HIS A 10 14.95 13.91 0.60
N THR A 11 14.46 14.88 -0.17
CA THR A 11 13.26 15.65 0.19
C THR A 11 12.06 15.06 -0.53
N PHE A 12 11.06 14.66 0.26
CA PHE A 12 9.77 14.20 -0.21
C PHE A 12 8.67 15.10 0.33
N ASP A 13 7.58 15.25 -0.41
CA ASP A 13 6.42 16.06 -0.06
C ASP A 13 5.20 15.23 0.38
N GLY A 14 5.33 13.89 0.44
CA GLY A 14 4.29 13.01 0.93
C GLY A 14 4.22 12.94 2.45
N ILE A 15 3.13 12.35 2.93
CA ILE A 15 2.84 12.09 4.35
C ILE A 15 3.88 11.14 4.93
N PHE A 16 4.25 10.09 4.18
CA PHE A 16 5.33 9.18 4.54
C PHE A 16 5.97 8.57 3.30
N GLN A 17 7.17 8.02 3.51
CA GLN A 17 7.92 7.29 2.50
C GLN A 17 8.11 5.86 2.96
N HIS A 18 8.04 4.93 2.00
CA HIS A 18 8.24 3.51 2.26
C HIS A 18 9.00 2.87 1.12
N GLN A 19 10.19 2.36 1.41
CA GLN A 19 10.99 1.63 0.45
C GLN A 19 10.45 0.20 0.29
N ILE A 20 10.25 -0.22 -0.95
CA ILE A 20 9.81 -1.57 -1.31
C ILE A 20 10.96 -2.34 -2.00
N SER A 21 10.71 -3.56 -2.44
CA SER A 21 11.69 -4.37 -3.17
C SER A 21 12.19 -3.65 -4.43
N ASP A 22 13.43 -3.93 -4.86
CA ASP A 22 14.00 -3.31 -6.06
C ASP A 22 13.23 -3.73 -7.31
N HIS A 23 13.23 -2.89 -8.34
CA HIS A 23 12.57 -3.18 -9.60
C HIS A 23 13.18 -4.44 -10.24
N PRO A 24 12.38 -5.48 -10.53
CA PRO A 24 12.91 -6.81 -10.84
C PRO A 24 13.72 -6.86 -12.14
N ALA A 25 13.39 -6.02 -13.13
CA ALA A 25 14.06 -6.02 -14.43
C ALA A 25 15.28 -5.09 -14.51
N THR A 26 15.29 -4.01 -13.75
CA THR A 26 16.32 -2.95 -13.86
C THR A 26 17.25 -2.88 -12.65
N GLY A 27 16.84 -3.46 -11.51
CA GLY A 27 17.56 -3.38 -10.25
C GLY A 27 17.51 -2.02 -9.57
N LEU A 28 16.68 -1.09 -10.06
CA LEU A 28 16.53 0.23 -9.45
C LEU A 28 15.78 0.11 -8.12
N VAL A 29 16.23 0.86 -7.11
CA VAL A 29 15.56 0.94 -5.81
C VAL A 29 14.25 1.70 -5.98
N ARG A 30 13.19 1.18 -5.36
CA ARG A 30 11.83 1.72 -5.46
C ARG A 30 11.35 2.26 -4.12
N VAL A 31 10.87 3.49 -4.13
CA VAL A 31 10.35 4.17 -2.93
C VAL A 31 8.97 4.72 -3.23
N ILE A 32 7.97 4.31 -2.45
CA ILE A 32 6.63 4.89 -2.50
C ILE A 32 6.63 6.14 -1.62
N ASN A 33 6.36 7.30 -2.22
CA ASN A 33 6.05 8.54 -1.53
C ASN A 33 4.52 8.68 -1.45
N TYR A 34 3.95 8.33 -0.29
CA TYR A 34 2.50 8.33 -0.09
C TYR A 34 2.00 9.74 0.24
N ARG A 35 1.05 10.25 -0.54
CA ARG A 35 0.53 11.62 -0.42
C ARG A 35 -0.83 11.70 0.27
N GLY A 36 -1.57 10.60 0.36
CA GLY A 36 -2.89 10.56 1.00
C GLY A 36 -3.86 9.60 0.30
N ALA A 37 -5.13 9.72 0.66
CA ALA A 37 -6.21 9.01 -0.02
C ALA A 37 -7.35 9.96 -0.34
N ASN A 38 -8.06 9.68 -1.43
CA ASN A 38 -9.32 10.32 -1.78
C ASN A 38 -10.45 9.31 -1.57
N ILE A 39 -11.42 9.65 -0.72
CA ILE A 39 -12.53 8.76 -0.36
C ILE A 39 -13.78 9.25 -1.08
N ARG A 40 -14.35 8.39 -1.91
CA ARG A 40 -15.59 8.62 -2.65
C ARG A 40 -16.64 7.63 -2.17
N GLU A 41 -17.35 7.99 -1.11
CA GLU A 41 -18.41 7.16 -0.49
C GLU A 41 -19.57 6.89 -1.46
N ASP A 42 -19.89 7.83 -2.35
CA ASP A 42 -20.92 7.67 -3.39
C ASP A 42 -20.58 6.58 -4.43
N PHE A 43 -19.29 6.27 -4.59
CA PHE A 43 -18.79 5.23 -5.49
C PHE A 43 -18.22 4.02 -4.75
N ASN A 44 -18.21 4.01 -3.41
CA ASN A 44 -17.55 3.01 -2.58
C ASN A 44 -16.08 2.77 -3.00
N VAL A 45 -15.31 3.86 -3.17
CA VAL A 45 -13.90 3.80 -3.55
C VAL A 45 -13.03 4.61 -2.59
N ILE A 46 -11.92 4.00 -2.14
CA ILE A 46 -10.78 4.69 -1.51
C ILE A 46 -9.65 4.67 -2.54
N GLU A 47 -9.31 5.82 -3.11
CA GLU A 47 -8.19 5.97 -4.04
C GLU A 47 -6.94 6.33 -3.26
N HIS A 48 -5.91 5.51 -3.35
CA HIS A 48 -4.62 5.84 -2.76
C HIS A 48 -3.82 6.73 -3.71
N ILE A 49 -3.25 7.79 -3.14
CA ILE A 49 -2.43 8.77 -3.86
C ILE A 49 -0.99 8.55 -3.41
N GLY A 50 -0.17 8.03 -4.32
CA GLY A 50 1.26 7.85 -4.09
C GLY A 50 2.04 7.93 -5.38
N GLU A 51 3.31 8.28 -5.26
CA GLU A 51 4.27 8.29 -6.38
C GLU A 51 5.36 7.27 -6.13
N MET A 52 5.73 6.55 -7.18
CA MET A 52 6.89 5.68 -7.21
C MET A 52 8.10 6.52 -7.61
N HIS A 53 9.09 6.60 -6.74
CA HIS A 53 10.39 7.21 -7.01
C HIS A 53 11.44 6.12 -7.19
N TYR A 54 12.36 6.35 -8.13
CA TYR A 54 13.42 5.40 -8.44
C TYR A 54 14.79 5.96 -8.07
N PHE A 55 15.64 5.10 -7.54
CA PHE A 55 17.02 5.43 -7.21
C PHE A 55 17.96 4.38 -7.81
N ASN A 56 19.17 4.79 -8.16
CA ASN A 56 20.21 3.84 -8.54
C ASN A 56 20.86 3.22 -7.29
N ALA A 57 21.80 2.29 -7.49
CA ALA A 57 22.54 1.63 -6.41
C ALA A 57 23.37 2.59 -5.53
N ASP A 58 23.68 3.79 -6.03
CA ASP A 58 24.39 4.84 -5.30
C ASP A 58 23.45 5.80 -4.55
N SER A 59 22.17 5.43 -4.39
CA SER A 59 21.12 6.26 -3.77
C SER A 59 20.86 7.58 -4.51
N LYS A 60 21.21 7.68 -5.80
CA LYS A 60 20.86 8.86 -6.61
C LYS A 60 19.43 8.75 -7.12
N HIS A 61 18.61 9.76 -6.80
CA HIS A 61 17.25 9.88 -7.32
C HIS A 61 17.24 10.08 -8.84
N LEU A 62 16.34 9.36 -9.52
CA LEU A 62 16.11 9.40 -10.96
C LEU A 62 14.67 9.89 -11.23
N PRO A 63 14.41 11.21 -11.16
CA PRO A 63 13.06 11.77 -11.22
C PRO A 63 12.36 11.54 -12.56
N GLU A 64 13.09 11.28 -13.65
CA GLU A 64 12.54 10.97 -14.96
C GLU A 64 11.73 9.66 -15.00
N PHE A 65 11.93 8.78 -14.02
CA PHE A 65 11.15 7.55 -13.86
C PHE A 65 10.02 7.68 -12.83
N THR A 66 9.82 8.85 -12.22
CA THR A 66 8.75 9.03 -11.23
C THR A 66 7.37 8.94 -11.88
N HIS A 67 6.49 8.13 -11.32
CA HIS A 67 5.10 8.00 -11.78
C HIS A 67 4.13 7.71 -10.65
N LYS A 68 2.82 7.84 -10.91
CA LYS A 68 1.78 7.40 -9.97
C LYS A 68 1.94 5.91 -9.66
N VAL A 69 1.88 5.54 -8.39
CA VAL A 69 1.88 4.13 -7.97
C VAL A 69 0.67 3.42 -8.57
N LYS A 70 0.92 2.22 -9.11
CA LYS A 70 -0.09 1.32 -9.63
C LYS A 70 0.00 -0.01 -8.91
N GLN A 71 -1.15 -0.65 -8.73
CA GLN A 71 -1.28 -1.99 -8.19
C GLN A 71 -1.77 -2.91 -9.32
N ASN A 72 -0.99 -3.90 -9.71
CA ASN A 72 -1.22 -4.78 -10.86
C ASN A 72 -1.52 -4.00 -12.15
N GLY A 73 -0.76 -2.92 -12.41
CA GLY A 73 -0.95 -2.05 -13.58
C GLY A 73 -2.24 -1.21 -13.56
N LYS A 74 -3.04 -1.27 -12.50
CA LYS A 74 -4.25 -0.47 -12.30
C LYS A 74 -4.02 0.63 -11.26
N ASP A 75 -4.91 1.62 -11.25
CA ASP A 75 -4.92 2.62 -10.18
C ASP A 75 -4.97 1.95 -8.82
N TRP A 76 -4.12 2.39 -7.90
CA TRP A 76 -4.09 1.89 -6.54
C TRP A 76 -5.34 2.37 -5.79
N LYS A 77 -6.30 1.46 -5.61
CA LYS A 77 -7.58 1.75 -4.96
C LYS A 77 -8.12 0.53 -4.23
N VAL A 78 -8.91 0.80 -3.20
CA VAL A 78 -9.79 -0.16 -2.55
C VAL A 78 -11.21 0.11 -3.04
N ASP A 79 -11.87 -0.93 -3.54
CA ASP A 79 -13.28 -0.91 -3.91
C ASP A 79 -13.93 -2.27 -3.60
N ASN A 80 -15.25 -2.37 -3.76
CA ASN A 80 -16.00 -3.60 -3.49
C ASN A 80 -15.90 -4.66 -4.61
N SER A 81 -14.85 -4.62 -5.45
CA SER A 81 -14.58 -5.68 -6.43
C SER A 81 -13.95 -6.94 -5.81
N TYR A 82 -13.53 -6.87 -4.55
CA TYR A 82 -12.96 -7.99 -3.79
C TYR A 82 -13.42 -7.96 -2.33
N GLU A 83 -13.21 -9.08 -1.64
CA GLU A 83 -13.60 -9.29 -0.25
C GLU A 83 -12.37 -9.43 0.66
N VAL A 84 -12.52 -8.98 1.89
CA VAL A 84 -11.54 -9.15 2.98
C VAL A 84 -12.09 -10.17 3.97
N ILE A 85 -11.23 -11.08 4.42
CA ILE A 85 -11.54 -12.07 5.46
C ILE A 85 -11.14 -11.50 6.81
N GLU A 86 -12.06 -11.45 7.78
CA GLU A 86 -11.73 -11.06 9.16
C GLU A 86 -10.73 -12.07 9.77
N ARG A 87 -9.76 -11.56 10.54
CA ARG A 87 -8.77 -12.40 11.22
C ARG A 87 -8.75 -12.15 12.72
N ASN A 88 -8.50 -13.20 13.48
CA ASN A 88 -8.20 -13.14 14.91
C ASN A 88 -6.85 -12.45 15.17
N PRO A 89 -6.55 -12.03 16.42
CA PRO A 89 -5.27 -11.43 16.77
C PRO A 89 -4.03 -12.30 16.44
N ASP A 90 -4.20 -13.61 16.34
CA ASP A 90 -3.15 -14.57 15.97
C ASP A 90 -2.99 -14.77 14.44
N GLY A 91 -3.78 -14.07 13.63
CA GLY A 91 -3.75 -14.12 12.17
C GLY A 91 -4.60 -15.23 11.54
N THR A 92 -5.28 -16.07 12.33
CA THR A 92 -6.20 -17.10 11.80
C THR A 92 -7.52 -16.48 11.30
N PRO A 93 -8.16 -17.02 10.25
CA PRO A 93 -9.48 -16.56 9.81
C PRO A 93 -10.51 -16.66 10.94
N LYS A 94 -11.33 -15.64 11.08
CA LYS A 94 -12.48 -15.66 11.99
C LYS A 94 -13.64 -16.34 11.28
N LEU A 95 -14.27 -17.29 11.97
CA LEU A 95 -15.36 -18.09 11.44
C LEU A 95 -16.70 -17.67 12.07
N ASP A 96 -17.79 -17.81 11.32
CA ASP A 96 -19.16 -17.66 11.81
C ASP A 96 -19.63 -18.89 12.60
N GLU A 97 -20.92 -18.92 12.97
CA GLU A 97 -21.51 -20.01 13.78
C GLU A 97 -21.56 -21.34 13.00
N GLU A 98 -21.53 -21.27 11.67
CA GLU A 98 -21.54 -22.39 10.74
C GLU A 98 -20.12 -22.88 10.38
N GLY A 99 -19.08 -22.14 10.77
CA GLY A 99 -17.69 -22.48 10.52
C GLY A 99 -17.14 -21.93 9.20
N GLU A 100 -17.84 -21.00 8.55
CA GLU A 100 -17.42 -20.34 7.32
C GLU A 100 -16.65 -19.04 7.63
N GLU A 101 -15.73 -18.67 6.74
CA GLU A 101 -14.93 -17.45 6.90
C GLU A 101 -15.81 -16.19 6.79
N ILE A 102 -15.71 -15.31 7.79
CA ILE A 102 -16.41 -14.03 7.77
C ILE A 102 -15.75 -13.11 6.75
N LYS A 103 -16.51 -12.75 5.71
CA LYS A 103 -16.06 -11.92 4.59
C LYS A 103 -16.82 -10.62 4.51
N HIS A 104 -16.12 -9.55 4.17
CA HIS A 104 -16.69 -8.22 3.95
C HIS A 104 -16.24 -7.67 2.60
N PRO A 105 -17.12 -6.94 1.87
CA PRO A 105 -16.66 -6.11 0.77
C PRO A 105 -15.55 -5.16 1.26
N ALA A 106 -14.47 -5.05 0.49
CA ALA A 106 -13.25 -4.42 0.98
C ALA A 106 -13.44 -2.94 1.38
N PHE A 107 -14.20 -2.16 0.61
CA PHE A 107 -14.46 -0.76 0.96
C PHE A 107 -15.19 -0.65 2.31
N ASP A 108 -16.23 -1.46 2.51
CA ASP A 108 -17.04 -1.45 3.72
C ASP A 108 -16.24 -1.91 4.95
N TYR A 109 -15.23 -2.76 4.75
CA TYR A 109 -14.30 -3.17 5.79
C TYR A 109 -13.29 -2.08 6.17
N PHE A 110 -12.67 -1.44 5.17
CA PHE A 110 -11.58 -0.49 5.40
C PHE A 110 -12.07 0.92 5.77
N LEU A 111 -13.24 1.36 5.29
CA LEU A 111 -13.75 2.71 5.54
C LEU A 111 -13.88 3.00 7.05
N PRO A 112 -14.52 2.15 7.88
CA PRO A 112 -14.60 2.40 9.31
C PRO A 112 -13.23 2.39 10.00
N LEU A 113 -12.30 1.53 9.57
CA LEU A 113 -10.95 1.44 10.15
C LEU A 113 -10.12 2.70 9.92
N ILE A 114 -10.26 3.32 8.74
CA ILE A 114 -9.64 4.62 8.43
C ILE A 114 -10.13 5.69 9.41
N PHE A 115 -11.41 5.65 9.80
CA PHE A 115 -12.03 6.63 10.69
C PHE A 115 -12.04 6.25 12.18
N SER A 116 -11.78 4.99 12.55
CA SER A 116 -11.93 4.52 13.95
C SER A 116 -10.71 4.80 14.84
N ILE A 117 -9.62 5.35 14.29
CA ILE A 117 -8.41 5.84 15.00
C ILE A 117 -7.97 4.93 16.17
N SER A 118 -7.77 3.64 15.91
CA SER A 118 -7.20 2.71 16.90
C SER A 118 -5.68 2.52 16.74
N ALA A 119 -5.11 2.88 15.59
CA ALA A 119 -3.66 2.93 15.33
C ALA A 119 -3.30 4.08 14.35
N PRO A 120 -2.03 4.54 14.30
CA PRO A 120 -1.60 5.51 13.29
C PRO A 120 -1.81 4.94 11.89
N LEU A 121 -2.56 5.66 11.05
CA LEU A 121 -2.87 5.26 9.67
C LEU A 121 -1.61 4.88 8.87
N GLU A 122 -0.50 5.59 9.10
CA GLU A 122 0.80 5.32 8.50
C GLU A 122 1.28 3.88 8.76
N THR A 123 1.15 3.38 10.00
CA THR A 123 1.61 2.03 10.36
C THR A 123 0.81 0.97 9.62
N ILE A 124 -0.52 1.13 9.57
CA ILE A 124 -1.42 0.22 8.84
C ILE A 124 -1.06 0.20 7.35
N LEU A 125 -0.88 1.39 6.75
CA LEU A 125 -0.55 1.51 5.33
C LEU A 125 0.82 0.93 4.99
N LYS A 126 1.85 1.18 5.80
CA LYS A 126 3.19 0.60 5.61
C LYS A 126 3.13 -0.92 5.63
N SER A 127 2.43 -1.51 6.59
CA SER A 127 2.24 -2.97 6.64
C SER A 127 1.49 -3.52 5.43
N SER A 128 0.47 -2.80 4.94
CA SER A 128 -0.24 -3.19 3.71
C SER A 128 0.68 -3.14 2.49
N ILE A 129 1.50 -2.09 2.37
CA ILE A 129 2.47 -1.95 1.27
C ILE A 129 3.50 -3.08 1.32
N ASP A 130 4.03 -3.43 2.50
CA ASP A 130 4.97 -4.55 2.64
C ASP A 130 4.36 -5.88 2.19
N LEU A 131 3.09 -6.12 2.54
CA LEU A 131 2.36 -7.31 2.12
C LEU A 131 2.16 -7.35 0.60
N ASP A 132 1.70 -6.24 0.01
CA ASP A 132 1.47 -6.11 -1.43
C ASP A 132 2.79 -6.23 -2.23
N ASP A 133 3.90 -5.70 -1.72
CA ASP A 133 5.22 -5.87 -2.31
C ASP A 133 5.69 -7.33 -2.25
N ALA A 134 5.46 -8.04 -1.14
CA ALA A 134 5.76 -9.46 -1.03
C ALA A 134 4.98 -10.31 -2.06
N TYR A 135 3.77 -9.88 -2.41
CA TYR A 135 2.95 -10.47 -3.47
C TYR A 135 3.29 -9.94 -4.87
N LYS A 136 4.25 -9.03 -5.00
CA LYS A 136 4.70 -8.41 -6.26
C LYS A 136 3.58 -7.68 -6.99
N LEU A 137 2.76 -6.94 -6.24
CA LEU A 137 1.60 -6.24 -6.81
C LEU A 137 1.94 -4.82 -7.30
N PHE A 138 3.11 -4.27 -6.99
CA PHE A 138 3.51 -2.94 -7.44
C PHE A 138 4.37 -2.99 -8.71
N ASP A 139 3.87 -2.38 -9.79
CA ASP A 139 4.57 -2.11 -11.06
C ASP A 139 4.02 -0.83 -11.72
#